data_AF-A0A8J4NI93-F1
#
_entry.id   AF-A0A8J4NI93-F1
#
_cell.length_a   1.000
_cell.length_b   1.000
_cell.length_c   1.000
_cell.angle_alpha   90.00
_cell.angle_beta   90.00
_cell.angle_gamma   90.00
#
_symmetry.space_group_name_H-M   'P 1'
#
loop_
_entity.id
_entity.type
_entity.pdbx_description
1 polymer ?
#
loop_
_entity_poly.entity_id
_entity_poly.type
_entity_poly.pdbx_seq_one_letter_code
_entity_poly.pdbx_strand_id
1 'polypeptide(L)'
;KDIPGTSAVSPGSSKECAPDSESPSGAGEADYCRRILVRDAKGTIREIVLPKGLDLDRPKRTRTSFTAEQLYRLELEFQRCQYVVGRERTELARQLNLSETQVR
;
A
#
# COMPACT_ATOMS: atom_id res chain seq x y z
N LYS A 1 66.42 17.42 26.74
CA LYS A 1 66.73 18.84 26.47
C LYS A 1 65.41 19.58 26.23
N ASP A 2 64.79 19.98 27.32
CA ASP A 2 64.20 21.29 27.65
C ASP A 2 63.37 22.06 26.58
N ILE A 3 62.15 22.44 27.01
CA ILE A 3 61.14 23.32 26.38
C ILE A 3 61.29 24.74 26.99
N PRO A 4 60.92 25.86 26.31
CA PRO A 4 59.60 26.49 26.50
C PRO A 4 59.09 27.14 25.18
N GLY A 5 57.83 27.46 24.91
CA GLY A 5 56.75 28.02 25.73
C GLY A 5 56.21 29.24 24.97
N THR A 6 54.98 29.18 24.46
CA THR A 6 54.22 30.38 24.07
C THR A 6 52.77 30.19 24.49
N SER A 7 52.43 30.92 25.54
CA SER A 7 51.10 31.17 26.06
C SER A 7 50.31 32.04 25.09
N ALA A 8 49.02 31.72 24.91
CA ALA A 8 47.97 32.73 24.77
C ALA A 8 46.62 32.07 25.06
N VAL A 9 46.18 32.20 26.30
CA VAL A 9 44.76 32.07 26.67
C VAL A 9 44.08 33.40 26.34
N SER A 10 42.90 33.36 25.72
CA SER A 10 41.82 34.30 26.03
C SER A 10 40.45 33.74 25.66
N PRO A 11 39.39 34.11 26.41
CA PRO A 11 38.08 33.47 26.38
C PRO A 11 37.06 34.27 25.56
N GLY A 12 35.97 33.62 25.12
CA GLY A 12 34.86 34.30 24.45
C GLY A 12 33.64 33.40 24.34
N SER A 13 32.71 33.61 25.26
CA SER A 13 31.42 32.94 25.39
C SER A 13 30.43 33.33 24.28
N SER A 14 29.36 32.52 24.18
CA SER A 14 28.01 32.79 23.63
C SER A 14 27.81 32.25 22.20
N LYS A 15 27.15 31.10 22.00
CA LYS A 15 25.71 30.81 22.18
C LYS A 15 24.84 31.70 21.31
N GLU A 16 24.50 31.23 20.11
CA GLU A 16 23.20 31.50 19.48
C GLU A 16 23.00 30.63 18.23
N CYS A 17 22.10 29.66 18.36
CA CYS A 17 21.50 28.93 17.25
C CYS A 17 20.26 29.70 16.77
N ALA A 18 20.21 30.04 15.48
CA ALA A 18 18.96 30.20 14.71
C ALA A 18 19.33 30.16 13.22
N PRO A 19 18.54 29.47 12.39
CA PRO A 19 17.52 30.24 11.69
C PRO A 19 16.08 29.76 11.97
N ASP A 20 15.22 30.76 12.11
CA ASP A 20 13.78 30.68 12.33
C ASP A 20 13.06 30.44 11.00
N SER A 21 12.58 29.22 10.82
CA SER A 21 11.54 28.75 9.89
C SER A 21 11.48 27.25 10.23
N GLU A 22 10.41 26.68 10.73
CA GLU A 22 9.13 26.56 10.07
C GLU A 22 8.04 26.33 11.14
N SER A 23 6.83 26.80 10.86
CA SER A 23 5.64 26.61 11.69
C SER A 23 5.46 25.14 12.13
N PRO A 24 5.05 24.85 13.38
CA PRO A 24 4.77 23.48 13.80
C PRO A 24 3.42 23.05 13.23
N SER A 25 3.38 22.74 11.94
CA SER A 25 2.20 22.18 11.29
C SER A 25 2.16 20.66 11.54
N GLY A 26 1.51 20.27 12.66
CA GLY A 26 0.79 19.00 12.78
C GLY A 26 1.55 17.70 12.46
N ALA A 27 2.69 17.45 13.10
CA ALA A 27 3.51 16.25 12.87
C ALA A 27 3.04 14.97 13.62
N GLY A 28 1.76 14.86 13.95
CA GLY A 28 1.22 13.70 14.71
C GLY A 28 0.26 12.79 13.96
N GLU A 29 -0.38 13.30 12.90
CA GLU A 29 -1.48 12.61 12.20
C GLU A 29 -1.08 12.18 10.78
N ALA A 30 -0.07 12.82 10.21
CA ALA A 30 0.30 12.72 8.81
C ALA A 30 1.06 11.44 8.44
N ASP A 31 1.53 10.63 9.39
CA ASP A 31 2.42 9.50 9.07
C ASP A 31 1.73 8.16 8.80
N TYR A 32 0.49 8.01 9.23
CA TYR A 32 -0.25 6.76 8.99
C TYR A 32 -1.09 6.80 7.71
N CYS A 33 -1.41 8.00 7.22
CA CYS A 33 -2.36 8.20 6.15
C CYS A 33 -1.75 8.96 4.95
N ARG A 34 -1.94 8.43 3.74
CA ARG A 34 -1.73 9.07 2.44
C ARG A 34 -3.04 9.69 1.97
N ARG A 35 -3.04 10.98 1.66
CA ARG A 35 -4.18 11.69 1.05
C ARG A 35 -3.99 11.73 -0.46
N ILE A 36 -4.96 11.24 -1.23
CA ILE A 36 -4.96 11.31 -2.69
C ILE A 36 -6.21 12.04 -3.19
N LEU A 37 -6.08 12.76 -4.29
CA LEU A 37 -7.18 13.43 -4.96
C LEU A 37 -7.67 12.55 -6.12
N VAL A 38 -8.94 12.19 -6.11
CA VAL A 38 -9.59 11.38 -7.15
C VAL A 38 -10.62 12.23 -7.88
N ARG A 39 -10.54 12.24 -9.20
CA ARG A 39 -11.52 12.89 -10.08
C ARG A 39 -12.60 11.88 -10.48
N ASP A 40 -13.87 12.26 -10.31
CA ASP A 40 -15.01 11.45 -10.75
C ASP A 40 -15.33 11.64 -12.24
N ALA A 41 -16.31 10.89 -12.75
CA ALA A 41 -16.77 10.98 -14.14
C ALA A 41 -17.49 12.30 -14.49
N LYS A 42 -17.91 13.09 -13.49
CA LYS A 42 -18.52 14.41 -13.64
C LYS A 42 -17.49 15.54 -13.56
N GLY A 43 -16.22 15.22 -13.29
CA GLY A 43 -15.13 16.17 -13.16
C GLY A 43 -14.91 16.71 -11.75
N THR A 44 -15.71 16.28 -10.77
CA THR A 44 -15.55 16.68 -9.35
C THR A 44 -14.32 16.01 -8.77
N ILE A 45 -13.51 16.77 -8.04
CA ILE A 45 -12.34 16.25 -7.33
C ILE A 45 -12.74 15.97 -5.88
N ARG A 46 -12.47 14.75 -5.41
CA ARG A 46 -12.69 14.31 -4.04
C ARG A 46 -11.40 13.84 -3.42
N GLU A 47 -11.25 14.12 -2.13
CA GLU A 47 -10.14 13.61 -1.34
C GLU A 47 -10.44 12.23 -0.77
N ILE A 48 -9.47 11.33 -0.85
CA ILE A 48 -9.50 10.00 -0.24
C ILE A 48 -8.28 9.84 0.67
N VAL A 49 -8.52 9.38 1.89
CA VAL A 49 -7.49 9.06 2.89
C VAL A 49 -7.28 7.54 2.89
N LEU A 50 -6.05 7.11 2.62
CA LEU A 50 -5.65 5.71 2.55
C LEU A 50 -4.47 5.45 3.50
N PRO A 51 -4.33 4.28 4.10
CA PRO A 51 -3.10 3.94 4.83
C PRO A 51 -1.86 4.05 3.94
N LYS A 52 -0.75 4.62 4.44
CA LYS A 52 0.50 4.75 3.65
C LYS A 52 1.10 3.39 3.24
N GLY A 53 0.77 2.32 3.95
CA GLY A 53 1.18 0.94 3.64
C GLY A 53 0.36 0.28 2.52
N LEU A 54 -0.63 0.95 1.95
CA LEU A 54 -1.30 0.46 0.74
C LEU A 54 -0.42 0.69 -0.49
N ASP A 55 0.07 -0.42 -1.05
CA ASP A 55 0.81 -0.43 -2.31
C ASP A 55 -0.15 -0.18 -3.49
N LEU A 56 -0.27 1.08 -3.88
CA LEU A 56 -1.06 1.53 -5.04
C LEU A 56 -0.37 1.23 -6.38
N ASP A 57 0.94 0.99 -6.35
CA ASP A 57 1.75 0.70 -7.54
C ASP A 57 1.68 -0.78 -7.92
N ARG A 58 1.28 -1.64 -6.97
CA ARG A 58 0.97 -3.04 -7.24
C ARG A 58 -0.09 -3.15 -8.34
N PRO A 59 0.19 -3.90 -9.43
CA PRO A 59 -0.76 -4.10 -10.51
C PRO A 59 -2.13 -4.55 -9.99
N LYS A 60 -3.17 -3.77 -10.30
CA LYS A 60 -4.54 -4.11 -9.95
C LYS A 60 -4.90 -5.42 -10.63
N ARG A 61 -5.28 -6.43 -9.84
CA ARG A 61 -5.79 -7.69 -10.42
C ARG A 61 -7.08 -7.41 -11.17
N THR A 62 -7.12 -7.77 -12.45
CA THR A 62 -8.36 -7.75 -13.23
C THR A 62 -9.36 -8.72 -12.63
N ARG A 63 -10.62 -8.30 -12.48
CA ARG A 63 -11.70 -9.21 -12.09
C ARG A 63 -11.84 -10.27 -13.18
N THR A 64 -11.92 -11.53 -12.79
CA THR A 64 -12.19 -12.62 -13.74
C THR A 64 -13.59 -12.46 -14.32
N SER A 65 -13.70 -12.52 -15.65
CA SER A 65 -14.97 -12.72 -16.35
C SER A 65 -15.04 -14.15 -16.84
N PHE A 66 -16.08 -14.88 -16.46
CA PHE A 66 -16.31 -16.25 -16.91
C PHE A 66 -17.08 -16.25 -18.23
N THR A 67 -16.74 -17.19 -19.11
CA THR A 67 -17.54 -17.53 -20.28
C THR A 67 -18.85 -18.19 -19.88
N ALA A 68 -19.84 -18.19 -20.77
CA ALA A 68 -21.13 -18.85 -20.52
C ALA A 68 -20.96 -20.36 -20.21
N GLU A 69 -20.06 -21.03 -20.91
CA GLU A 69 -19.76 -22.45 -20.67
C GLU A 69 -19.14 -22.68 -19.28
N GLN A 70 -18.23 -21.80 -18.86
CA GLN A 70 -17.62 -21.89 -17.53
C GLN A 70 -18.66 -21.70 -16.42
N LEU A 71 -19.55 -20.71 -16.56
CA LEU A 71 -20.65 -20.48 -15.62
C LEU A 71 -21.57 -21.71 -15.52
N TYR A 72 -21.98 -22.26 -16.67
CA TYR A 72 -22.82 -23.45 -16.70
C TYR A 72 -22.20 -24.65 -15.97
N ARG A 73 -20.92 -24.93 -16.20
CA ARG A 73 -20.21 -26.02 -15.52
C ARG A 73 -20.05 -25.76 -14.01
N LEU A 74 -19.79 -24.51 -13.61
CA LEU A 74 -19.72 -24.12 -12.20
C LEU A 74 -21.08 -24.27 -11.50
N GLU A 75 -22.17 -23.85 -12.15
CA GLU A 75 -23.53 -24.01 -11.63
C GLU A 75 -23.93 -25.47 -11.50
N LEU A 76 -23.60 -26.29 -12.50
CA LEU A 76 -23.86 -27.73 -12.47
C LEU A 76 -23.14 -28.39 -11.30
N GLU A 77 -21.87 -28.06 -11.07
CA GLU A 77 -21.11 -28.62 -9.97
C GLU A 77 -21.62 -28.11 -8.61
N PHE A 78 -22.03 -26.84 -8.54
CA PHE A 78 -22.64 -26.26 -7.35
C PHE A 78 -23.96 -26.93 -6.96
N GLN A 79 -24.77 -27.35 -7.94
CA GLN A 79 -26.01 -28.10 -7.70
C GLN A 79 -25.74 -29.49 -7.10
N ARG A 80 -24.62 -30.12 -7.47
CA ARG A 80 -24.22 -31.44 -6.96
C ARG A 80 -23.60 -31.32 -5.57
N CYS A 81 -22.68 -30.37 -5.42
CA CYS A 81 -21.93 -30.10 -4.21
C CYS A 81 -21.77 -28.59 -4.05
N GLN A 82 -22.45 -28.00 -3.07
CA GLN A 82 -22.34 -26.56 -2.78
C GLN A 82 -20.93 -26.14 -2.32
N TYR A 83 -20.12 -27.11 -1.90
CA TYR A 83 -18.76 -26.90 -1.42
C TYR A 83 -17.82 -27.93 -2.05
N VAL A 84 -16.97 -27.47 -2.96
CA VAL A 84 -15.91 -28.29 -3.56
C VAL A 84 -14.67 -28.30 -2.68
N VAL A 85 -14.16 -29.49 -2.35
CA VAL A 85 -12.96 -29.66 -1.51
C VAL A 85 -11.68 -29.73 -2.34
N GLY A 86 -10.53 -29.50 -1.72
CA GLY A 86 -9.26 -29.19 -2.40
C GLY A 86 -8.95 -30.00 -3.67
N ARG A 87 -9.06 -31.34 -3.64
CA ARG A 87 -8.79 -32.17 -4.83
C ARG A 87 -9.81 -31.93 -5.95
N GLU A 88 -11.10 -31.88 -5.62
CA GLU A 88 -12.18 -31.64 -6.59
C GLU A 88 -12.11 -30.23 -7.15
N ARG A 89 -11.79 -29.24 -6.29
CA ARG A 89 -11.59 -27.84 -6.68
C ARG A 89 -10.43 -27.68 -7.66
N THR A 90 -9.29 -28.33 -7.40
CA THR A 90 -8.14 -28.30 -8.31
C THR A 90 -8.47 -28.88 -9.68
N GLU A 91 -9.20 -29.99 -9.71
CA GLU A 91 -9.59 -30.63 -10.97
C GLU A 91 -10.62 -29.78 -11.74
N LEU A 92 -11.61 -29.21 -11.06
CA LEU A 92 -12.59 -28.31 -11.66
C LEU A 92 -11.92 -27.05 -12.24
N ALA A 93 -10.99 -26.46 -11.50
CA ALA A 93 -10.20 -25.31 -11.96
C ALA A 93 -9.41 -25.63 -13.24
N ARG A 94 -8.75 -26.80 -13.28
CA ARG A 94 -8.02 -27.28 -14.46
C ARG A 94 -8.94 -27.46 -15.66
N GLN A 95 -10.12 -28.07 -15.48
CA GLN A 95 -11.10 -28.29 -16.55
C GLN A 95 -11.68 -27.00 -17.13
N LEU A 96 -11.76 -25.95 -16.31
CA LEU A 96 -12.29 -24.64 -16.70
C LEU A 96 -11.20 -23.66 -17.15
N ASN A 97 -9.93 -24.06 -17.14
CA ASN A 97 -8.77 -23.17 -17.35
C ASN A 97 -8.78 -21.96 -16.41
N LEU A 98 -9.10 -22.21 -15.14
CA LEU A 98 -9.12 -21.23 -14.06
C LEU A 98 -8.06 -21.60 -13.01
N SER A 99 -7.67 -20.64 -12.17
CA SER A 99 -6.91 -20.93 -10.97
C SER A 99 -7.81 -21.44 -9.86
N GLU A 100 -7.26 -22.25 -8.96
CA GLU A 100 -7.99 -22.77 -7.79
C GLU A 100 -8.63 -21.66 -6.95
N THR A 101 -7.96 -20.50 -6.87
CA THR A 101 -8.46 -19.30 -6.19
C THR A 101 -9.63 -18.61 -6.89
N GLN A 102 -9.84 -18.85 -8.18
CA GLN A 102 -11.00 -18.36 -8.94
C GLN A 102 -12.23 -19.27 -8.80
N VAL A 103 -12.04 -20.51 -8.36
CA VAL A 103 -13.09 -21.51 -8.11
C VAL A 103 -13.41 -21.56 -6.61
N ARG A 104 -13.70 -20.40 -6.02
CA ARG A 104 -14.13 -20.24 -4.61
C ARG A 104 -15.46 -19.51 -4.52
#